data_AF-A0A962HVS8-F1
#
_entry.id   AF-A0A962HVS8-F1
#
_cell.length_a   1.000
_cell.length_b   1.000
_cell.length_c   1.000
_cell.angle_alpha   90.00
_cell.angle_beta   90.00
_cell.angle_gamma   90.00
#
_symmetry.space_group_name_H-M   'P 1'
#
loop_
_entity.id
_entity.type
_entity.pdbx_description
1 polymer ?
#
loop_
_entity_poly.entity_id
_entity_poly.type
_entity_poly.pdbx_seq_one_letter_code
_entity_poly.pdbx_strand_id
1 'polypeptide(L)'
;WQRARRNPAPMGFPIVLSEDLDRTAYGTSSYLTVDDGWLVGTDRWHYDGVIGHVSHAGEVQPIGELGEDAAAILDTPQLGRIVLGGSVFGLGKGGLLASIHAGEEGWSMRYRASLPSPPWAWAFAPDGTLLVADPHNAVAVHADWSLEALSCPTIVPASMPKRVLSVARRAADSPLPVRHREAVVRVAVLEPIVERRRLALLQSHNGPQQGESGQPLECIQEDDQDVVQELVDAKQHQGDSAGALALLDESLCDADAINVGQRANLLADLGRPQEALAYLQAHPYVEQYVAQFLLTALALIEGDSNAARKHLDRAQNALDGESIPGLFEPDRRYADMLSLIVNPSNTVFASTPELDQGGWPEPLMRYLQGEISEAQLVPELYRRDGQVDRERLCEALVYLGMREAATGRHVHSRRYFRAAVRLSVYDFMEHTVALLALSRE
;
A
#
# COMPACT_ATOMS: atom_id res chain seq x y z
N TRP A 1 -11.99 -1.48 -27.74
CA TRP A 1 -11.89 -0.12 -28.32
C TRP A 1 -11.75 -0.19 -29.84
N GLN A 2 -12.86 -0.28 -30.61
CA GLN A 2 -12.80 -0.41 -32.09
C GLN A 2 -13.09 0.90 -32.85
N ARG A 3 -13.38 2.00 -32.13
CA ARG A 3 -13.67 3.33 -32.70
C ARG A 3 -13.17 4.43 -31.77
N ALA A 4 -11.86 4.45 -31.49
CA ALA A 4 -11.28 5.53 -30.72
C ALA A 4 -11.51 6.86 -31.45
N ARG A 5 -12.11 7.84 -30.77
CA ARG A 5 -12.24 9.21 -31.25
C ARG A 5 -11.29 10.06 -30.43
N ARG A 6 -10.49 10.89 -31.11
CA ARG A 6 -9.69 11.92 -30.47
C ARG A 6 -10.59 13.13 -30.25
N ASN A 7 -11.05 13.33 -29.03
CA ASN A 7 -11.69 14.59 -28.67
C ASN A 7 -10.60 15.64 -28.45
N PRO A 8 -10.81 16.91 -28.84
CA PRO A 8 -9.91 17.98 -28.42
C PRO A 8 -9.90 18.07 -26.89
N ALA A 9 -8.74 18.34 -26.30
CA ALA A 9 -8.67 18.60 -24.86
C ALA A 9 -9.50 19.86 -24.54
N PRO A 10 -10.18 19.91 -23.37
CA PRO A 10 -10.87 21.12 -22.94
C PRO A 10 -9.94 22.32 -22.93
N MET A 11 -10.46 23.51 -23.26
CA MET A 11 -9.69 24.75 -23.08
C MET A 11 -9.36 24.94 -21.59
N GLY A 12 -8.11 25.29 -21.29
CA GLY A 12 -7.63 25.40 -19.90
C GLY A 12 -7.00 24.12 -19.33
N PHE A 13 -6.77 23.09 -20.16
CA PHE A 13 -6.00 21.91 -19.78
C PHE A 13 -4.49 22.07 -20.12
N PRO A 14 -3.55 21.67 -19.23
CA PRO A 14 -3.76 21.08 -17.92
C PRO A 14 -4.37 22.07 -16.91
N ILE A 15 -5.28 21.57 -16.08
CA ILE A 15 -5.93 22.36 -15.02
C ILE A 15 -4.92 22.58 -13.89
N VAL A 16 -4.69 23.83 -13.50
CA VAL A 16 -3.94 24.16 -12.28
C VAL A 16 -4.93 24.35 -11.14
N LEU A 17 -4.95 23.42 -10.19
CA LEU A 17 -5.81 23.50 -9.01
C LEU A 17 -5.15 24.41 -7.95
N SER A 18 -5.30 25.73 -8.15
CA SER A 18 -4.87 26.84 -7.25
C SER A 18 -3.36 27.06 -7.05
N GLU A 19 -2.98 28.29 -6.69
CA GLU A 19 -1.60 28.71 -6.37
C GLU A 19 -1.19 28.40 -4.91
N ASP A 20 -2.14 28.11 -4.01
CA ASP A 20 -1.88 27.83 -2.57
C ASP A 20 -1.51 26.37 -2.29
N LEU A 21 -1.61 25.51 -3.30
CA LEU A 21 -1.21 24.10 -3.22
C LEU A 21 0.07 23.98 -4.04
N ASP A 22 1.23 23.96 -3.36
CA ASP A 22 2.59 23.86 -3.92
C ASP A 22 2.87 22.56 -4.75
N ARG A 23 1.82 21.89 -5.25
CA ARG A 23 1.89 20.63 -6.01
C ARG A 23 1.00 20.70 -7.25
N THR A 24 1.62 20.72 -8.42
CA THR A 24 0.97 20.51 -9.71
C THR A 24 0.53 19.05 -9.82
N ALA A 25 -0.76 18.75 -9.64
CA ALA A 25 -1.27 17.38 -9.80
C ALA A 25 -1.38 17.03 -11.29
N TYR A 26 -0.49 16.16 -11.78
CA TYR A 26 -0.56 15.59 -13.13
C TYR A 26 -1.11 14.16 -13.07
N GLY A 27 -2.32 14.00 -13.59
CA GLY A 27 -2.95 12.70 -13.82
C GLY A 27 -4.46 12.84 -13.83
N THR A 28 -5.11 12.67 -14.98
CA THR A 28 -6.57 12.47 -15.03
C THR A 28 -6.80 11.15 -15.74
N SER A 29 -7.21 10.12 -15.01
CA SER A 29 -7.49 8.79 -15.56
C SER A 29 -8.89 8.71 -16.22
N SER A 30 -9.78 9.67 -15.92
CA SER A 30 -11.16 9.69 -16.41
C SER A 30 -11.65 11.09 -16.75
N TYR A 31 -12.22 11.26 -17.95
CA TYR A 31 -12.94 12.47 -18.38
C TYR A 31 -14.32 12.10 -18.94
N LEU A 32 -15.32 12.91 -18.61
CA LEU A 32 -16.67 12.79 -19.15
C LEU A 32 -17.15 14.13 -19.66
N THR A 33 -17.55 14.20 -20.92
CA THR A 33 -18.20 15.38 -21.48
C THR A 33 -19.65 15.48 -20.99
N VAL A 34 -20.03 16.66 -20.52
CA VAL A 34 -21.39 17.04 -20.10
C VAL A 34 -21.84 18.26 -20.91
N ASP A 35 -23.13 18.60 -20.87
CA ASP A 35 -23.72 19.61 -21.77
C ASP A 35 -23.01 20.97 -21.73
N ASP A 36 -22.57 21.39 -20.54
CA ASP A 36 -21.93 22.68 -20.29
C ASP A 36 -20.41 22.61 -20.10
N GLY A 37 -19.80 21.43 -20.28
CA GLY A 37 -18.36 21.27 -20.11
C GLY A 37 -17.88 19.83 -19.93
N TRP A 38 -17.02 19.63 -18.95
CA TRP A 38 -16.30 18.40 -18.70
C TRP A 38 -16.30 18.10 -17.20
N LEU A 39 -16.55 16.85 -16.83
CA LEU A 39 -16.23 16.34 -15.51
C LEU A 39 -14.88 15.66 -15.58
N VAL A 40 -14.00 16.08 -14.69
CA VAL A 40 -12.62 15.66 -14.62
C VAL A 40 -12.36 15.10 -13.24
N GLY A 41 -11.96 13.83 -13.16
CA GLY A 41 -11.35 13.28 -11.96
C GLY A 41 -9.85 13.52 -12.03
N THR A 42 -9.29 14.22 -11.06
CA THR A 42 -7.84 14.27 -10.88
C THR A 42 -7.41 13.11 -10.04
N ASP A 43 -6.46 12.34 -10.54
CA ASP A 43 -5.61 11.49 -9.74
C ASP A 43 -4.56 12.40 -9.09
N ARG A 44 -4.77 12.79 -7.83
CA ARG A 44 -3.62 13.20 -7.03
C ARG A 44 -2.95 11.90 -6.62
N TRP A 45 -1.78 11.67 -7.21
CA TRP A 45 -0.88 10.55 -6.98
C TRP A 45 -1.24 9.73 -5.73
N HIS A 46 -1.84 8.57 -5.99
CA HIS A 46 -2.15 7.45 -5.10
C HIS A 46 -3.24 7.59 -4.03
N TYR A 47 -3.72 8.77 -3.62
CA TYR A 47 -4.65 8.81 -2.46
C TYR A 47 -5.81 9.82 -2.49
N ASP A 48 -5.77 10.90 -3.27
CA ASP A 48 -6.80 11.95 -3.22
C ASP A 48 -7.41 12.25 -4.60
N GLY A 49 -8.62 11.75 -4.85
CA GLY A 49 -9.37 12.06 -6.07
C GLY A 49 -10.19 13.34 -5.90
N VAL A 50 -9.87 14.44 -6.58
CA VAL A 50 -10.81 15.58 -6.68
C VAL A 50 -11.62 15.42 -7.96
N ILE A 51 -12.95 15.49 -7.85
CA ILE A 51 -13.80 15.69 -9.03
C ILE A 51 -14.04 17.18 -9.20
N GLY A 52 -13.67 17.68 -10.37
CA GLY A 52 -13.99 19.03 -10.82
C GLY A 52 -14.88 19.02 -12.05
N HIS A 53 -15.70 20.06 -12.19
CA HIS A 53 -16.28 20.45 -13.46
C HIS A 53 -15.41 21.53 -14.11
N VAL A 54 -15.22 21.43 -15.42
CA VAL A 54 -14.59 22.45 -16.26
C VAL A 54 -15.59 22.87 -17.31
N SER A 55 -16.09 24.09 -17.24
CA SER A 55 -17.05 24.61 -18.23
C SER A 55 -16.41 24.71 -19.62
N HIS A 56 -17.22 24.83 -20.68
CA HIS A 56 -16.68 25.11 -22.03
C HIS A 56 -15.87 26.41 -22.12
N ALA A 57 -16.10 27.34 -21.19
CA ALA A 57 -15.34 28.58 -21.06
C ALA A 57 -14.00 28.40 -20.32
N GLY A 58 -13.74 27.22 -19.76
CA GLY A 58 -12.52 26.91 -19.00
C GLY A 58 -12.61 27.25 -17.51
N GLU A 59 -13.80 27.55 -16.99
CA GLU A 59 -14.00 27.81 -15.56
C GLU A 59 -14.01 26.49 -14.78
N VAL A 60 -13.30 26.43 -13.66
CA VAL A 60 -13.14 25.21 -12.86
C VAL A 60 -13.96 25.31 -11.57
N GLN A 61 -14.87 24.36 -11.36
CA GLN A 61 -15.63 24.21 -10.13
C GLN A 61 -15.25 22.89 -9.43
N PRO A 62 -14.64 22.92 -8.23
CA PRO A 62 -14.48 21.72 -7.43
C PRO A 62 -15.85 21.23 -6.93
N ILE A 63 -16.17 19.96 -7.15
CA ILE A 63 -17.46 19.35 -6.77
C ILE A 63 -17.34 18.65 -5.41
N GLY A 64 -16.14 18.18 -5.08
CA GLY A 64 -15.80 17.62 -3.78
C GLY A 64 -14.55 16.74 -3.84
N GLU A 65 -14.04 16.39 -2.67
CA GLU A 65 -13.03 15.36 -2.50
C GLU A 65 -13.74 14.01 -2.49
N LEU A 66 -13.37 13.14 -3.42
CA LEU A 66 -13.60 11.72 -3.27
C LEU A 66 -12.47 11.19 -2.38
N GLY A 67 -12.82 10.58 -1.25
CA GLY A 67 -11.84 9.78 -0.51
C GLY A 67 -11.26 8.65 -1.39
N GLU A 68 -10.26 7.95 -0.86
CA GLU A 68 -9.64 6.78 -1.49
C GLU A 68 -10.71 5.89 -2.19
N ASP A 69 -10.45 5.49 -3.44
CA ASP A 69 -11.20 4.44 -4.14
C ASP A 69 -12.70 4.67 -4.43
N ALA A 70 -13.11 5.90 -4.74
CA ALA A 70 -14.52 6.20 -5.00
C ALA A 70 -14.98 6.07 -6.47
N ALA A 71 -16.23 5.64 -6.64
CA ALA A 71 -17.02 5.74 -7.85
C ALA A 71 -18.15 6.76 -7.67
N ALA A 72 -18.39 7.61 -8.65
CA ALA A 72 -19.47 8.60 -8.63
C ALA A 72 -20.47 8.33 -9.77
N ILE A 73 -21.76 8.29 -9.47
CA ILE A 73 -22.84 8.18 -10.45
C ILE A 73 -23.36 9.57 -10.78
N LEU A 74 -23.11 10.03 -11.99
CA LEU A 74 -23.82 11.15 -12.60
C LEU A 74 -25.23 10.70 -12.96
N ASP A 75 -26.26 11.43 -12.53
CA ASP A 75 -27.63 11.23 -13.00
C ASP A 75 -28.06 12.50 -13.74
N THR A 76 -28.05 12.48 -15.08
CA THR A 76 -28.50 13.64 -15.86
C THR A 76 -29.73 13.30 -16.71
N PRO A 77 -30.72 14.21 -16.81
CA PRO A 77 -31.90 14.00 -17.64
C PRO A 77 -31.57 13.72 -19.12
N GLN A 78 -30.45 14.25 -19.63
CA GLN A 78 -30.06 14.17 -21.03
C GLN A 78 -29.15 12.96 -21.34
N LEU A 79 -28.27 12.57 -20.41
CA LEU A 79 -27.27 11.51 -20.63
C LEU A 79 -27.62 10.19 -19.94
N GLY A 80 -28.64 10.18 -19.08
CA GLY A 80 -28.96 9.06 -18.21
C GLY A 80 -27.98 8.94 -17.03
N ARG A 81 -27.97 7.78 -16.38
CA ARG A 81 -27.00 7.48 -15.32
C ARG A 81 -25.64 7.13 -15.93
N ILE A 82 -24.59 7.83 -15.54
CA ILE A 82 -23.20 7.57 -15.92
C ILE A 82 -22.40 7.35 -14.65
N VAL A 83 -21.45 6.42 -14.65
CA VAL A 83 -20.56 6.21 -13.49
C VAL A 83 -19.17 6.69 -13.83
N LEU A 84 -18.49 7.29 -12.87
CA LEU A 84 -17.13 7.78 -12.92
C LEU A 84 -16.37 7.03 -11.84
N GLY A 85 -15.52 6.06 -12.21
CA GLY A 85 -14.66 5.38 -11.25
C GLY A 85 -13.32 6.08 -11.15
N GLY A 86 -12.88 6.39 -9.94
CA GLY A 86 -11.47 6.55 -9.62
C GLY A 86 -10.89 5.19 -9.28
N SER A 87 -9.99 4.69 -10.12
CA SER A 87 -9.08 3.61 -9.75
C SER A 87 -7.69 4.20 -9.85
N VAL A 88 -7.15 4.61 -8.71
CA VAL A 88 -5.72 4.88 -8.60
C VAL A 88 -5.20 3.73 -7.77
N PHE A 89 -4.45 2.82 -8.40
CA PHE A 89 -3.80 1.65 -7.81
C PHE A 89 -3.82 1.62 -6.26
N GLY A 90 -4.84 0.98 -5.66
CA GLY A 90 -5.17 1.11 -4.24
C GLY A 90 -5.36 -0.23 -3.53
N LEU A 91 -4.64 -0.39 -2.42
CA LEU A 91 -4.39 -1.59 -1.62
C LEU A 91 -5.55 -2.02 -0.69
N GLY A 92 -6.75 -2.18 -1.23
CA GLY A 92 -7.81 -2.96 -0.57
C GLY A 92 -8.55 -2.27 0.58
N LYS A 93 -8.75 -0.95 0.52
CA LYS A 93 -9.75 -0.28 1.36
C LYS A 93 -11.06 -0.15 0.57
N GLY A 94 -12.20 -0.20 1.28
CA GLY A 94 -13.52 -0.22 0.66
C GLY A 94 -13.79 1.02 -0.21
N GLY A 95 -14.37 0.84 -1.39
CA GLY A 95 -14.68 1.97 -2.27
C GLY A 95 -15.86 2.81 -1.76
N LEU A 96 -16.04 4.02 -2.28
CA LEU A 96 -17.21 4.86 -1.99
C LEU A 96 -18.07 5.02 -3.23
N LEU A 97 -19.39 4.88 -3.10
CA LEU A 97 -20.34 5.22 -4.16
C LEU A 97 -20.96 6.57 -3.85
N ALA A 98 -20.75 7.56 -4.71
CA ALA A 98 -21.38 8.88 -4.64
C ALA A 98 -22.33 9.08 -5.82
N SER A 99 -23.22 10.06 -5.73
CA SER A 99 -24.00 10.56 -6.86
C SER A 99 -23.72 12.05 -7.07
N ILE A 100 -23.51 12.46 -8.33
CA ILE A 100 -23.23 13.85 -8.70
C ILE A 100 -24.44 14.42 -9.46
N HIS A 101 -24.86 15.63 -9.06
CA HIS A 101 -26.04 16.31 -9.60
C HIS A 101 -25.68 17.74 -10.00
N ALA A 102 -26.12 18.16 -11.19
CA ALA A 102 -26.13 19.56 -11.57
C ALA A 102 -27.42 20.23 -11.06
N GLY A 103 -27.30 21.34 -10.35
CA GLY A 103 -28.42 22.16 -9.88
C GLY A 103 -28.24 23.64 -10.26
N GLU A 104 -29.20 24.48 -9.87
CA GLU A 104 -29.15 25.94 -10.13
C GLU A 104 -27.94 26.62 -9.48
N GLU A 105 -27.44 26.06 -8.38
CA GLU A 105 -26.25 26.54 -7.65
C GLU A 105 -24.95 25.87 -8.11
N GLY A 106 -24.99 25.11 -9.21
CA GLY A 106 -23.87 24.36 -9.76
C GLY A 106 -23.88 22.88 -9.40
N TRP A 107 -22.71 22.24 -9.52
CA TRP A 107 -22.56 20.81 -9.29
C TRP A 107 -22.48 20.47 -7.79
N SER A 108 -23.11 19.36 -7.40
CA SER A 108 -23.10 18.85 -6.02
C SER A 108 -22.88 17.34 -5.99
N MET A 109 -22.27 16.85 -4.91
CA MET A 109 -22.01 15.44 -4.68
C MET A 109 -22.71 14.94 -3.41
N ARG A 110 -23.29 13.75 -3.46
CA ARG A 110 -23.90 13.07 -2.31
C ARG A 110 -23.44 11.62 -2.22
N TYR A 111 -22.83 11.25 -1.10
CA TYR A 111 -22.49 9.86 -0.80
C TYR A 111 -23.73 8.97 -0.70
N ARG A 112 -23.65 7.78 -1.27
CA ARG A 112 -24.76 6.81 -1.38
C ARG A 112 -24.47 5.51 -0.64
N ALA A 113 -23.28 4.95 -0.83
CA ALA A 113 -22.91 3.69 -0.20
C ALA A 113 -21.40 3.58 0.00
N SER A 114 -20.99 2.72 0.93
CA SER A 114 -19.62 2.18 0.97
C SER A 114 -19.63 0.81 0.29
N LEU A 115 -18.68 0.61 -0.61
CA LEU A 115 -18.40 -0.64 -1.31
C LEU A 115 -17.35 -1.42 -0.53
N PRO A 116 -17.39 -2.76 -0.56
CA PRO A 116 -16.42 -3.59 0.13
C PRO A 116 -14.99 -3.47 -0.44
N SER A 117 -14.84 -3.01 -1.68
CA SER A 117 -13.55 -2.81 -2.37
C SER A 117 -13.69 -1.83 -3.55
N PRO A 118 -12.56 -1.33 -4.10
CA PRO A 118 -12.55 -0.39 -5.22
C PRO A 118 -13.07 -1.07 -6.49
N PRO A 119 -14.05 -0.51 -7.21
CA PRO A 119 -14.58 -1.15 -8.39
C PRO A 119 -13.62 -1.02 -9.58
N TRP A 120 -13.10 -2.15 -10.06
CA TRP A 120 -12.21 -2.19 -11.24
C TRP A 120 -12.96 -2.09 -12.57
N ALA A 121 -14.22 -2.52 -12.59
CA ALA A 121 -15.07 -2.51 -13.77
C ALA A 121 -16.53 -2.27 -13.39
N TRP A 122 -17.30 -1.68 -14.30
CA TRP A 122 -18.74 -1.49 -14.10
C TRP A 122 -19.50 -1.49 -15.42
N ALA A 123 -20.79 -1.81 -15.36
CA ALA A 123 -21.70 -1.85 -16.50
C ALA A 123 -23.14 -1.57 -16.06
N PHE A 124 -23.99 -1.12 -16.97
CA PHE A 124 -25.43 -1.09 -16.71
C PHE A 124 -26.09 -2.34 -17.29
N ALA A 125 -26.89 -3.04 -16.49
CA ALA A 125 -27.80 -4.06 -16.98
C ALA A 125 -28.93 -3.41 -17.81
N PRO A 126 -29.63 -4.17 -18.67
CA PRO A 126 -30.70 -3.63 -19.53
C PRO A 126 -31.85 -2.94 -18.79
N ASP A 127 -32.04 -3.22 -17.51
CA ASP A 127 -33.04 -2.60 -16.63
C ASP A 127 -32.54 -1.34 -15.91
N GLY A 128 -31.30 -0.91 -16.17
CA GLY A 128 -30.69 0.26 -15.56
C GLY A 128 -29.99 -0.02 -14.22
N THR A 129 -29.88 -1.28 -13.80
CA THR A 129 -29.10 -1.68 -12.63
C THR A 129 -27.61 -1.47 -12.90
N LEU A 130 -26.91 -0.80 -11.99
CA LEU A 130 -25.46 -0.65 -12.10
C LEU A 130 -24.78 -1.91 -11.54
N LEU A 131 -24.12 -2.66 -12.41
CA LEU A 131 -23.26 -3.76 -12.06
C LEU A 131 -21.87 -3.19 -11.77
N VAL A 132 -21.42 -3.35 -10.54
CA VAL A 132 -20.11 -2.93 -10.06
C VAL A 132 -19.31 -4.21 -9.82
N ALA A 133 -18.19 -4.37 -10.49
CA ALA A 133 -17.34 -5.53 -10.36
C ALA A 133 -15.93 -5.10 -9.96
N ASP A 134 -15.41 -5.73 -8.94
CA ASP A 134 -14.00 -5.76 -8.62
C ASP A 134 -13.52 -7.22 -8.74
N PRO A 135 -12.21 -7.51 -8.61
CA PRO A 135 -11.67 -8.85 -8.81
C PRO A 135 -12.13 -9.85 -7.74
N HIS A 136 -12.74 -9.38 -6.65
CA HIS A 136 -13.16 -10.14 -5.48
C HIS A 136 -14.68 -10.12 -5.26
N ASN A 137 -15.39 -9.08 -5.70
CA ASN A 137 -16.83 -8.90 -5.50
C ASN A 137 -17.52 -8.38 -6.77
N ALA A 138 -18.67 -8.96 -7.10
CA ALA A 138 -19.62 -8.35 -8.02
C ALA A 138 -20.85 -7.93 -7.23
N VAL A 139 -21.30 -6.69 -7.41
CA VAL A 139 -22.45 -6.11 -6.70
C VAL A 139 -23.37 -5.47 -7.73
N ALA A 140 -24.66 -5.78 -7.66
CA ALA A 140 -25.69 -5.03 -8.35
C ALA A 140 -26.17 -3.90 -7.44
N VAL A 141 -26.14 -2.67 -7.97
CA VAL A 141 -26.73 -1.49 -7.37
C VAL A 141 -28.03 -1.22 -8.08
N HIS A 142 -29.13 -1.51 -7.39
CA HIS A 142 -30.48 -1.33 -7.89
C HIS A 142 -30.87 0.15 -7.96
N ALA A 143 -31.95 0.46 -8.68
CA ALA A 143 -32.41 1.85 -8.85
C ALA A 143 -32.83 2.54 -7.54
N ASP A 144 -33.15 1.75 -6.51
CA ASP A 144 -33.46 2.20 -5.15
C ASP A 144 -32.22 2.29 -4.24
N TRP A 145 -31.02 2.09 -4.81
CA TRP A 145 -29.72 2.08 -4.14
C TRP A 145 -29.47 0.90 -3.19
N SER A 146 -30.31 -0.13 -3.22
CA SER A 146 -30.00 -1.38 -2.54
C SER A 146 -28.82 -2.10 -3.22
N LEU A 147 -27.96 -2.71 -2.41
CA LEU A 147 -26.82 -3.49 -2.85
C LEU A 147 -27.18 -4.97 -2.81
N GLU A 148 -27.05 -5.66 -3.93
CA GLU A 148 -27.17 -7.11 -4.02
C GLU A 148 -25.82 -7.71 -4.40
N ALA A 149 -25.25 -8.52 -3.52
CA ALA A 149 -24.05 -9.27 -3.84
C ALA A 149 -24.38 -10.27 -4.96
N LEU A 150 -23.79 -10.06 -6.13
CA LEU A 150 -23.88 -11.00 -7.24
C LEU A 150 -22.91 -12.14 -6.94
N SER A 151 -23.45 -13.34 -6.75
CA SER A 151 -22.64 -14.55 -6.74
C SER A 151 -22.08 -14.77 -8.14
N CYS A 152 -20.97 -14.13 -8.49
CA CYS A 152 -20.22 -14.46 -9.68
C CYS A 152 -19.44 -15.75 -9.39
N PRO A 153 -19.71 -16.87 -10.05
CA PRO A 153 -18.66 -17.87 -10.22
C PRO A 153 -17.52 -17.15 -10.95
N THR A 154 -16.40 -16.95 -10.26
CA THR A 154 -15.22 -16.18 -10.67
C THR A 154 -15.10 -16.11 -12.19
N ILE A 155 -15.33 -14.94 -12.80
CA ILE A 155 -15.18 -14.77 -14.24
C ILE A 155 -13.67 -14.84 -14.52
N VAL A 156 -13.21 -16.04 -14.85
CA VAL A 156 -11.84 -16.25 -15.28
C VAL A 156 -11.80 -16.18 -16.80
N PRO A 157 -10.93 -15.35 -17.41
CA PRO A 157 -10.83 -15.24 -18.86
C PRO A 157 -10.64 -16.61 -19.51
N ALA A 158 -11.35 -16.88 -20.61
CA ALA A 158 -11.23 -18.15 -21.36
C ALA A 158 -9.80 -18.43 -21.88
N SER A 159 -8.94 -17.41 -21.89
CA SER A 159 -7.52 -17.47 -22.29
C SER A 159 -6.56 -17.81 -21.14
N MET A 160 -7.00 -17.90 -19.88
CA MET A 160 -6.09 -18.24 -18.78
C MET A 160 -5.65 -19.72 -18.85
N PRO A 161 -4.38 -20.03 -18.53
CA PRO A 161 -3.92 -21.42 -18.46
C PRO A 161 -4.78 -22.22 -17.48
N LYS A 162 -5.18 -23.45 -17.85
CA LYS A 162 -6.00 -24.34 -17.01
C LYS A 162 -5.47 -24.53 -15.59
N ARG A 163 -4.14 -24.43 -15.41
CA ARG A 163 -3.47 -24.50 -14.10
C ARG A 163 -3.86 -23.31 -13.21
N VAL A 164 -3.81 -22.08 -13.70
CA VAL A 164 -4.19 -20.86 -12.96
C VAL A 164 -5.67 -20.91 -12.57
N LEU A 165 -6.53 -21.27 -13.51
CA LEU A 165 -7.96 -21.52 -13.29
C LEU A 165 -8.22 -22.51 -12.14
N SER A 166 -7.47 -23.60 -12.09
CA SER A 166 -7.60 -24.61 -11.03
C SER A 166 -7.13 -24.10 -9.68
N VAL A 167 -6.09 -23.26 -9.65
CA VAL A 167 -5.57 -22.65 -8.42
C VAL A 167 -6.54 -21.61 -7.90
N ALA A 168 -7.06 -20.73 -8.75
CA ALA A 168 -8.04 -19.72 -8.36
C ALA A 168 -9.32 -20.32 -7.78
N ARG A 169 -9.84 -21.41 -8.38
CA ARG A 169 -11.00 -22.13 -7.82
C ARG A 169 -10.70 -22.74 -6.45
N ARG A 170 -9.58 -23.45 -6.30
CA ARG A 170 -9.18 -24.03 -5.01
C ARG A 170 -8.92 -22.97 -3.95
N ALA A 171 -8.35 -21.82 -4.34
CA ALA A 171 -8.12 -20.70 -3.45
C ALA A 171 -9.46 -20.10 -2.99
N ALA A 172 -10.40 -19.85 -3.91
CA ALA A 172 -11.74 -19.34 -3.58
C ALA A 172 -12.47 -20.22 -2.56
N ASP A 173 -12.38 -21.54 -2.71
CA ASP A 173 -13.01 -22.53 -1.81
C ASP A 173 -12.22 -22.77 -0.50
N SER A 174 -11.05 -22.16 -0.34
CA SER A 174 -10.18 -22.35 0.82
C SER A 174 -10.66 -21.56 2.05
N PRO A 175 -10.52 -22.09 3.28
CA PRO A 175 -10.84 -21.35 4.51
C PRO A 175 -9.79 -20.28 4.88
N LEU A 176 -8.81 -20.01 4.02
CA LEU A 176 -7.76 -19.02 4.25
C LEU A 176 -8.30 -17.57 4.22
N PRO A 177 -7.64 -16.63 4.91
CA PRO A 177 -7.93 -15.19 4.79
C PRO A 177 -7.89 -14.71 3.33
N VAL A 178 -8.68 -13.68 3.00
CA VAL A 178 -8.81 -13.13 1.63
C VAL A 178 -7.44 -12.83 0.99
N ARG A 179 -6.57 -12.06 1.66
CA ARG A 179 -5.21 -11.75 1.16
C ARG A 179 -4.36 -12.99 0.88
N HIS A 180 -4.45 -14.04 1.69
CA HIS A 180 -3.71 -15.29 1.43
C HIS A 180 -4.23 -16.00 0.18
N ARG A 181 -5.56 -15.99 -0.04
CA ARG A 181 -6.15 -16.55 -1.26
C ARG A 181 -5.71 -15.77 -2.50
N GLU A 182 -5.67 -14.44 -2.40
CA GLU A 182 -5.16 -13.56 -3.46
C GLU A 182 -3.69 -13.83 -3.77
N ALA A 183 -2.85 -13.92 -2.73
CA ALA A 183 -1.44 -14.23 -2.86
C ALA A 183 -1.23 -15.58 -3.58
N VAL A 184 -2.01 -16.61 -3.24
CA VAL A 184 -2.01 -17.92 -3.93
C VAL A 184 -2.30 -17.80 -5.42
N VAL A 185 -3.26 -16.95 -5.79
CA VAL A 185 -3.59 -16.70 -7.21
C VAL A 185 -2.48 -15.92 -7.90
N ARG A 186 -1.97 -14.85 -7.27
CA ARG A 186 -0.87 -14.03 -7.81
C ARG A 186 0.36 -14.86 -8.10
N VAL A 187 0.85 -15.68 -7.16
CA VAL A 187 2.00 -16.56 -7.39
C VAL A 187 1.75 -17.50 -8.56
N ALA A 188 0.56 -18.11 -8.67
CA ALA A 188 0.26 -19.02 -9.77
C ALA A 188 0.25 -18.34 -11.16
N VAL A 189 0.00 -17.03 -11.21
CA VAL A 189 0.03 -16.21 -12.43
C VAL A 189 1.45 -15.74 -12.74
N LEU A 190 2.15 -15.21 -11.74
CA LEU A 190 3.44 -14.52 -11.88
C LEU A 190 4.61 -15.50 -12.02
N GLU A 191 4.63 -16.60 -11.26
CA GLU A 191 5.74 -17.56 -11.25
C GLU A 191 6.08 -18.13 -12.65
N PRO A 192 5.11 -18.54 -13.50
CA PRO A 192 5.40 -18.96 -14.87
C PRO A 192 5.88 -17.82 -15.80
N ILE A 193 5.59 -16.55 -15.49
CA ILE A 193 6.07 -15.40 -16.26
C ILE A 193 7.54 -15.18 -15.93
N VAL A 194 7.86 -15.08 -14.64
CA VAL A 194 9.23 -14.93 -14.13
C VAL A 194 10.12 -16.08 -14.60
N GLU A 195 9.66 -17.33 -14.48
CA GLU A 195 10.44 -18.50 -14.91
C GLU A 195 10.69 -18.52 -16.43
N ARG A 196 9.72 -18.11 -17.25
CA ARG A 196 9.93 -18.02 -18.71
C ARG A 196 10.94 -16.94 -19.08
N ARG A 197 10.89 -15.79 -18.41
CA ARG A 197 11.85 -14.70 -18.60
C ARG A 197 13.25 -15.14 -18.16
N ARG A 198 13.36 -15.79 -17.00
CA ARG A 198 14.60 -16.43 -16.51
C ARG A 198 15.20 -17.39 -17.53
N LEU A 199 14.41 -18.33 -18.04
CA LEU A 199 14.88 -19.29 -19.04
C LEU A 199 15.32 -18.62 -20.35
N ALA A 200 14.63 -17.55 -20.77
CA ALA A 200 15.01 -16.78 -21.95
C ALA A 200 16.37 -16.07 -21.76
N LEU A 201 16.63 -15.49 -20.58
CA LEU A 201 17.91 -14.88 -20.22
C LEU A 201 19.04 -15.91 -20.17
N LEU A 202 18.81 -17.08 -19.58
CA LEU A 202 19.80 -18.16 -19.56
C LEU A 202 20.11 -18.68 -20.97
N GLN A 203 19.12 -18.69 -21.87
CA GLN A 203 19.31 -19.11 -23.26
C GLN A 203 20.05 -18.05 -24.10
N SER A 204 19.81 -16.75 -23.88
CA SER A 204 20.53 -15.69 -24.57
C SER A 204 22.02 -15.66 -24.21
N HIS A 205 22.36 -15.99 -22.96
CA HIS A 205 23.74 -16.03 -22.47
C HIS A 205 24.51 -17.30 -22.89
N ASN A 206 23.83 -18.40 -23.21
CA ASN A 206 24.45 -19.65 -23.68
C ASN A 206 24.66 -19.71 -25.20
N GLY A 207 24.46 -18.59 -25.91
CA GLY A 207 24.87 -18.46 -27.32
C GLY A 207 26.39 -18.63 -27.46
N PRO A 208 26.91 -19.12 -28.61
CA PRO A 208 28.34 -19.36 -28.81
C PRO A 208 29.10 -18.04 -28.98
N GLN A 209 29.24 -17.26 -27.91
CA GLN A 209 30.26 -16.24 -27.80
C GLN A 209 31.51 -16.88 -27.19
N GLN A 210 32.48 -17.10 -28.06
CA GLN A 210 33.80 -17.60 -27.70
C GLN A 210 34.52 -16.54 -26.86
N GLY A 211 34.74 -16.90 -25.59
CA GLY A 211 35.89 -16.53 -24.78
C GLY A 211 36.28 -15.06 -24.73
N GLU A 212 35.80 -14.35 -23.72
CA GLU A 212 36.68 -13.59 -22.82
C GLU A 212 35.90 -13.03 -21.60
N SER A 213 36.34 -13.45 -20.42
CA SER A 213 36.11 -12.87 -19.09
C SER A 213 34.71 -12.98 -18.45
N GLY A 214 34.69 -13.40 -17.18
CA GLY A 214 33.50 -13.58 -16.35
C GLY A 214 32.82 -12.26 -15.98
N GLN A 215 32.09 -11.69 -16.93
CA GLN A 215 31.11 -10.67 -16.60
C GLN A 215 29.93 -11.32 -15.85
N PRO A 216 29.46 -10.72 -14.74
CA PRO A 216 28.23 -11.16 -14.09
C PRO A 216 27.08 -11.13 -15.09
N LEU A 217 26.13 -12.07 -14.94
CA LEU A 217 24.90 -12.15 -15.74
C LEU A 217 24.29 -10.75 -15.86
N GLU A 218 23.95 -10.33 -17.09
CA GLU A 218 23.26 -9.05 -17.31
C GLU A 218 21.99 -9.02 -16.47
N CYS A 219 21.76 -7.87 -15.85
CA CYS A 219 20.67 -7.68 -14.92
C CYS A 219 19.31 -7.87 -15.56
N ILE A 220 18.41 -8.44 -14.76
CA ILE A 220 16.97 -8.40 -15.02
C ILE A 220 16.61 -6.92 -15.26
N GLN A 221 15.96 -6.63 -16.39
CA GLN A 221 15.63 -5.24 -16.76
C GLN A 221 14.70 -4.61 -15.73
N GLU A 222 14.67 -3.27 -15.65
CA GLU A 222 13.85 -2.51 -14.69
C GLU A 222 12.36 -2.93 -14.74
N ASP A 223 11.78 -3.09 -15.93
CA ASP A 223 10.39 -3.58 -16.14
C ASP A 223 10.12 -5.00 -15.58
N ASP A 224 11.17 -5.78 -15.33
CA ASP A 224 11.07 -7.12 -14.76
C ASP A 224 11.23 -7.09 -13.22
N GLN A 225 11.79 -6.01 -12.64
CA GLN A 225 11.95 -5.87 -11.18
C GLN A 225 10.60 -5.75 -10.48
N ASP A 226 9.66 -4.97 -11.01
CA ASP A 226 8.30 -4.83 -10.44
C ASP A 226 7.57 -6.18 -10.37
N VAL A 227 7.70 -7.00 -11.43
CA VAL A 227 7.08 -8.32 -11.50
C VAL A 227 7.71 -9.30 -10.51
N VAL A 228 9.03 -9.23 -10.32
CA VAL A 228 9.72 -10.02 -9.31
C VAL A 228 9.30 -9.56 -7.92
N GLN A 229 9.23 -8.25 -7.68
CA GLN A 229 8.82 -7.67 -6.40
C GLN A 229 7.40 -8.12 -6.02
N GLU A 230 6.44 -8.02 -6.94
CA GLU A 230 5.08 -8.52 -6.72
C GLU A 230 5.05 -10.02 -6.39
N LEU A 231 5.95 -10.81 -6.99
CA LEU A 231 6.04 -12.25 -6.73
C LEU A 231 6.70 -12.55 -5.37
N VAL A 232 7.73 -11.79 -4.98
CA VAL A 232 8.36 -11.86 -3.65
C VAL A 232 7.30 -11.57 -2.59
N ASP A 233 6.57 -10.47 -2.72
CA ASP A 233 5.50 -10.09 -1.80
C ASP A 233 4.43 -11.18 -1.73
N ALA A 234 3.97 -11.68 -2.89
CA ALA A 234 2.96 -12.72 -2.93
C ALA A 234 3.42 -14.05 -2.30
N LYS A 235 4.72 -14.40 -2.39
CA LYS A 235 5.27 -15.57 -1.69
C LYS A 235 5.37 -15.33 -0.19
N GLN A 236 5.80 -14.14 0.24
CA GLN A 236 5.84 -13.77 1.65
C GLN A 236 4.45 -13.82 2.30
N HIS A 237 3.41 -13.31 1.62
CA HIS A 237 2.02 -13.40 2.07
C HIS A 237 1.47 -14.84 2.18
N GLN A 238 2.11 -15.82 1.51
CA GLN A 238 1.79 -17.24 1.67
C GLN A 238 2.55 -17.90 2.82
N GLY A 239 3.46 -17.17 3.48
CA GLY A 239 4.43 -17.72 4.41
C GLY A 239 5.58 -18.48 3.73
N ASP A 240 5.78 -18.31 2.42
CA ASP A 240 6.91 -18.87 1.66
C ASP A 240 8.10 -17.89 1.64
N SER A 241 8.58 -17.49 2.82
CA SER A 241 9.71 -16.57 2.95
C SER A 241 11.01 -17.14 2.33
N ALA A 242 11.12 -18.47 2.22
CA ALA A 242 12.27 -19.14 1.59
C ALA A 242 12.25 -18.95 0.07
N GLY A 243 11.09 -19.16 -0.57
CA GLY A 243 10.92 -18.91 -1.99
C GLY A 243 11.02 -17.43 -2.34
N ALA A 244 10.48 -16.55 -1.49
CA ALA A 244 10.63 -15.10 -1.63
C ALA A 244 12.11 -14.68 -1.56
N LEU A 245 12.86 -15.19 -0.57
CA LEU A 245 14.30 -14.90 -0.44
C LEU A 245 15.11 -15.42 -1.63
N ALA A 246 14.80 -16.61 -2.13
CA ALA A 246 15.47 -17.17 -3.30
C ALA A 246 15.25 -16.33 -4.55
N LEU A 247 14.03 -15.82 -4.77
CA LEU A 247 13.74 -14.91 -5.88
C LEU A 247 14.54 -13.61 -5.76
N LEU A 248 14.60 -13.05 -4.55
CA LEU A 248 15.35 -11.83 -4.28
C LEU A 248 16.86 -12.05 -4.52
N ASP A 249 17.42 -13.15 -4.01
CA ASP A 249 18.82 -13.53 -4.21
C ASP A 249 19.16 -13.75 -5.69
N GLU A 250 18.18 -14.19 -6.50
CA GLU A 250 18.33 -14.36 -7.95
C GLU A 250 18.14 -13.05 -8.74
N SER A 251 17.41 -12.08 -8.21
CA SER A 251 17.12 -10.80 -8.88
C SER A 251 18.06 -9.66 -8.51
N LEU A 252 18.83 -9.80 -7.43
CA LEU A 252 19.76 -8.80 -6.90
C LEU A 252 20.88 -8.54 -7.90
N CYS A 253 20.67 -7.54 -8.73
CA CYS A 253 21.64 -7.09 -9.71
C CYS A 253 22.35 -5.79 -9.33
N ASP A 254 21.88 -5.14 -8.27
CA ASP A 254 22.68 -4.37 -7.33
C ASP A 254 21.93 -4.45 -6.00
N ALA A 255 22.60 -4.19 -4.88
CA ALA A 255 21.94 -4.05 -3.59
C ALA A 255 21.13 -2.73 -3.56
N ASP A 256 20.10 -2.65 -4.42
CA ASP A 256 19.13 -1.58 -4.31
C ASP A 256 18.43 -1.73 -2.97
N ALA A 257 18.16 -0.59 -2.40
CA ALA A 257 18.02 -0.45 -0.99
C ALA A 257 16.66 -0.99 -0.50
N ILE A 258 15.63 -1.01 -1.35
CA ILE A 258 14.34 -1.70 -1.12
C ILE A 258 14.60 -3.20 -0.85
N ASN A 259 15.48 -3.81 -1.65
CA ASN A 259 15.84 -5.21 -1.49
C ASN A 259 16.60 -5.47 -0.19
N VAL A 260 17.32 -4.47 0.36
CA VAL A 260 18.08 -4.66 1.59
C VAL A 260 17.17 -4.85 2.80
N GLY A 261 16.19 -3.97 2.96
CA GLY A 261 15.18 -4.08 4.03
C GLY A 261 14.37 -5.35 3.91
N GLN A 262 13.86 -5.65 2.71
CA GLN A 262 13.03 -6.83 2.49
C GLN A 262 13.82 -8.13 2.68
N ARG A 263 15.08 -8.21 2.23
CA ARG A 263 15.93 -9.38 2.48
C ARG A 263 16.13 -9.63 3.97
N ALA A 264 16.38 -8.57 4.73
CA ALA A 264 16.52 -8.67 6.18
C ALA A 264 15.22 -9.18 6.83
N ASN A 265 14.06 -8.70 6.38
CA ASN A 265 12.75 -9.20 6.82
C ASN A 265 12.60 -10.70 6.53
N LEU A 266 12.86 -11.13 5.30
CA LEU A 266 12.75 -12.54 4.89
C LEU A 266 13.73 -13.45 5.65
N LEU A 267 14.95 -12.98 5.90
CA LEU A 267 15.92 -13.71 6.74
C LEU A 267 15.43 -13.86 8.18
N ALA A 268 14.82 -12.81 8.76
CA ALA A 268 14.24 -12.89 10.09
C ALA A 268 13.06 -13.87 10.15
N ASP A 269 12.15 -13.83 9.17
CA ASP A 269 11.00 -14.74 9.04
C ASP A 269 11.44 -16.22 8.97
N LEU A 270 12.58 -16.49 8.33
CA LEU A 270 13.17 -17.82 8.24
C LEU A 270 13.88 -18.29 9.52
N GLY A 271 13.79 -17.53 10.61
CA GLY A 271 14.54 -17.83 11.83
C GLY A 271 16.05 -17.67 11.65
N ARG A 272 16.50 -16.82 10.71
CA ARG A 272 17.91 -16.44 10.47
C ARG A 272 18.19 -14.97 10.84
N PRO A 273 17.78 -14.49 12.02
CA PRO A 273 17.84 -13.08 12.41
C PRO A 273 19.27 -12.55 12.57
N GLN A 274 20.24 -13.40 12.90
CA GLN A 274 21.64 -12.99 12.96
C GLN A 274 22.22 -12.72 11.57
N GLU A 275 21.75 -13.47 10.56
CA GLU A 275 22.12 -13.20 9.16
C GLU A 275 21.44 -11.94 8.66
N ALA A 276 20.17 -11.71 9.02
CA ALA A 276 19.47 -10.46 8.75
C ALA A 276 20.23 -9.25 9.30
N LEU A 277 20.67 -9.33 10.57
CA LEU A 277 21.48 -8.28 11.21
C LEU A 277 22.81 -8.05 10.50
N ALA A 278 23.57 -9.12 10.26
CA ALA A 278 24.84 -9.03 9.57
C ALA A 278 24.68 -8.42 8.17
N TYR A 279 23.58 -8.76 7.49
CA TYR A 279 23.23 -8.21 6.20
C TYR A 279 22.92 -6.71 6.27
N LEU A 280 22.08 -6.25 7.21
CA LEU A 280 21.82 -4.82 7.45
C LEU A 280 23.10 -4.04 7.77
N GLN A 281 23.99 -4.61 8.59
CA GLN A 281 25.25 -3.99 8.99
C GLN A 281 26.27 -3.93 7.84
N ALA A 282 26.26 -4.90 6.94
CA ALA A 282 27.15 -4.96 5.77
C ALA A 282 26.73 -3.98 4.65
N HIS A 283 25.50 -3.47 4.70
CA HIS A 283 24.96 -2.52 3.71
C HIS A 283 24.60 -1.17 4.36
N PRO A 284 25.53 -0.50 5.08
CA PRO A 284 25.23 0.70 5.86
C PRO A 284 25.05 1.96 5.00
N TYR A 285 25.44 1.90 3.73
CA TYR A 285 25.27 2.97 2.72
C TYR A 285 23.88 3.01 2.11
N VAL A 286 23.04 2.05 2.48
CA VAL A 286 21.62 2.19 2.29
C VAL A 286 21.16 3.25 3.30
N GLU A 287 21.20 4.51 2.86
CA GLU A 287 20.58 5.65 3.54
C GLU A 287 19.06 5.50 3.59
N GLN A 288 18.49 4.31 3.32
CA GLN A 288 17.06 4.13 3.45
C GLN A 288 16.61 4.06 4.89
N TYR A 289 15.51 4.77 5.09
CA TYR A 289 14.67 4.77 6.26
C TYR A 289 14.49 3.37 6.89
N VAL A 290 14.11 2.35 6.11
CA VAL A 290 13.77 1.00 6.62
C VAL A 290 14.97 0.34 7.33
N ALA A 291 16.14 0.36 6.72
CA ALA A 291 17.34 -0.26 7.31
C ALA A 291 17.74 0.47 8.61
N GLN A 292 17.72 1.81 8.60
CA GLN A 292 18.03 2.60 9.79
C GLN A 292 16.97 2.45 10.88
N PHE A 293 15.69 2.28 10.52
CA PHE A 293 14.62 1.96 11.46
C PHE A 293 14.87 0.63 12.17
N LEU A 294 15.16 -0.44 11.41
CA LEU A 294 15.43 -1.76 11.98
C LEU A 294 16.64 -1.72 12.92
N LEU A 295 17.71 -1.03 12.51
CA LEU A 295 18.91 -0.85 13.34
C LEU A 295 18.62 -0.02 14.60
N THR A 296 17.76 1.00 14.51
CA THR A 296 17.30 1.79 15.66
C THR A 296 16.55 0.92 16.67
N ALA A 297 15.57 0.17 16.19
CA ALA A 297 14.77 -0.74 17.02
C ALA A 297 15.67 -1.78 17.73
N LEU A 298 16.62 -2.35 16.99
CA LEU A 298 17.57 -3.32 17.52
C LEU A 298 18.46 -2.75 18.62
N ALA A 299 18.98 -1.53 18.43
CA ALA A 299 19.78 -0.86 19.44
C ALA A 299 18.95 -0.53 20.70
N LEU A 300 17.67 -0.15 20.54
CA LEU A 300 16.74 0.02 21.67
C LEU A 300 16.53 -1.29 22.44
N ILE A 301 16.39 -2.41 21.74
CA ILE A 301 16.24 -3.74 22.35
C ILE A 301 17.48 -4.14 23.15
N GLU A 302 18.67 -3.81 22.65
CA GLU A 302 19.95 -4.03 23.34
C GLU A 302 20.22 -3.05 24.49
N GLY A 303 19.40 -2.00 24.63
CA GLY A 303 19.65 -0.93 25.60
C GLY A 303 20.79 0.00 25.21
N ASP A 304 21.24 -0.01 23.96
CA ASP A 304 22.25 0.93 23.45
C ASP A 304 21.58 2.20 22.91
N SER A 305 21.25 3.11 23.82
CA SER A 305 20.59 4.37 23.48
C SER A 305 21.43 5.28 22.57
N ASN A 306 22.76 5.15 22.57
CA ASN A 306 23.63 5.95 21.71
C ASN A 306 23.60 5.45 20.27
N ALA A 307 23.69 4.13 20.08
CA ALA A 307 23.50 3.53 18.76
C ALA A 307 22.10 3.79 18.22
N ALA A 308 21.07 3.63 19.06
CA ALA A 308 19.69 3.91 18.67
C ALA A 308 19.51 5.35 18.17
N ARG A 309 20.03 6.34 18.91
CA ARG A 309 20.00 7.75 18.47
C ARG A 309 20.73 7.96 17.15
N LYS A 310 21.94 7.40 17.01
CA LYS A 310 22.72 7.53 15.78
C LYS A 310 21.99 6.98 14.56
N HIS A 311 21.31 5.84 14.69
CA HIS A 311 20.53 5.24 13.60
C HIS A 311 19.25 6.03 13.33
N LEU A 312 18.58 6.52 14.37
CA LEU A 312 17.40 7.36 14.24
C LEU A 312 17.71 8.67 13.52
N ASP A 313 18.80 9.36 13.88
CA ASP A 313 19.24 10.58 13.22
C ASP A 313 19.48 10.34 11.72
N ARG A 314 20.03 9.17 11.36
CA ARG A 314 20.22 8.77 9.96
C ARG A 314 18.88 8.48 9.26
N ALA A 315 17.96 7.79 9.93
CA ALA A 315 16.63 7.55 9.40
C ALA A 315 15.86 8.85 9.14
N GLN A 316 15.99 9.83 10.04
CA GLN A 316 15.38 11.15 9.88
C GLN A 316 16.05 11.96 8.78
N ASN A 317 17.38 11.97 8.71
CA ASN A 317 18.11 12.63 7.62
C ASN A 317 17.77 12.02 6.25
N ALA A 318 17.53 10.71 6.18
CA ALA A 318 17.05 10.06 4.95
C ALA A 318 15.67 10.58 4.52
N LEU A 319 14.75 10.69 5.48
CA LEU A 319 13.42 11.26 5.25
C LEU A 319 13.46 12.75 4.88
N ASP A 320 14.45 13.50 5.37
CA ASP A 320 14.61 14.94 5.11
C ASP A 320 15.39 15.26 3.82
N GLY A 321 16.38 14.43 3.49
CA GLY A 321 17.31 14.65 2.38
C GLY A 321 16.78 14.14 1.05
N GLU A 322 15.87 13.18 1.09
CA GLU A 322 15.32 12.59 -0.11
C GLU A 322 13.89 13.06 -0.34
N SER A 323 13.69 13.91 -1.34
CA SER A 323 12.46 13.88 -2.12
C SER A 323 12.42 12.59 -2.95
N ILE A 324 12.47 11.41 -2.31
CA ILE A 324 12.14 10.14 -2.97
C ILE A 324 10.67 10.27 -3.35
N PRO A 325 10.33 10.32 -4.64
CA PRO A 325 8.93 10.22 -5.05
C PRO A 325 8.41 8.86 -4.58
N GLY A 326 7.54 8.85 -3.56
CA GLY A 326 6.92 7.62 -3.05
C GLY A 326 7.31 7.20 -1.62
N LEU A 327 8.23 7.88 -0.91
CA LEU A 327 8.28 7.73 0.55
C LEU A 327 7.19 8.59 1.18
N PHE A 328 6.33 7.97 1.97
CA PHE A 328 5.08 8.55 2.42
C PHE A 328 5.26 9.31 3.76
N GLU A 329 4.45 10.35 4.00
CA GLU A 329 4.35 11.04 5.30
C GLU A 329 4.12 10.15 6.56
N PRO A 330 3.47 8.96 6.50
CA PRO A 330 3.41 8.01 7.59
C PRO A 330 4.80 7.60 8.13
N ASP A 331 5.82 7.49 7.27
CA ASP A 331 7.17 7.05 7.68
C ASP A 331 7.81 8.02 8.68
N ARG A 332 7.50 9.31 8.55
CA ARG A 332 7.93 10.34 9.50
C ARG A 332 7.27 10.18 10.86
N ARG A 333 5.98 9.82 10.91
CA ARG A 333 5.28 9.55 12.18
C ARG A 333 5.89 8.37 12.94
N TYR A 334 6.32 7.34 12.21
CA TYR A 334 7.00 6.19 12.81
C TYR A 334 8.40 6.54 13.32
N ALA A 335 9.14 7.42 12.63
CA ALA A 335 10.41 7.97 13.14
C ALA A 335 10.20 8.83 14.40
N ASP A 336 9.12 9.61 14.43
CA ASP A 336 8.71 10.41 15.59
C ASP A 336 8.37 9.53 16.81
N MET A 337 7.64 8.43 16.58
CA MET A 337 7.40 7.44 17.63
C MET A 337 8.69 6.81 18.15
N LEU A 338 9.64 6.47 17.28
CA LEU A 338 10.96 6.01 17.72
C LEU A 338 11.71 7.08 18.50
N SER A 339 11.58 8.35 18.12
CA SER A 339 12.18 9.49 18.84
C SER A 339 11.65 9.61 20.26
N LEU A 340 10.34 9.38 20.47
CA LEU A 340 9.73 9.33 21.80
C LEU A 340 10.30 8.20 22.66
N ILE A 341 10.69 7.08 22.06
CA ILE A 341 11.28 5.96 22.78
C ILE A 341 12.76 6.22 23.09
N VAL A 342 13.52 6.72 22.12
CA VAL A 342 14.96 7.03 22.25
C VAL A 342 15.18 8.21 23.21
N ASN A 343 14.28 9.20 23.20
CA ASN A 343 14.34 10.39 24.04
C ASN A 343 12.94 10.78 24.53
N PRO A 344 12.44 10.19 25.63
CA PRO A 344 11.10 10.47 26.16
C PRO A 344 10.88 11.92 26.59
N SER A 345 11.95 12.67 26.83
CA SER A 345 11.91 14.09 27.16
C SER A 345 11.79 14.99 25.93
N ASN A 346 11.85 14.43 24.72
CA ASN A 346 11.67 15.20 23.50
C ASN A 346 10.19 15.58 23.35
N THR A 347 9.84 16.78 23.81
CA THR A 347 8.49 17.35 23.67
C THR A 347 8.33 18.13 22.38
N VAL A 348 9.37 18.26 21.56
CA VAL A 348 9.34 19.03 20.32
C VAL A 348 8.79 18.14 19.21
N PHE A 349 7.49 17.90 19.25
CA PHE A 349 6.75 17.67 18.03
C PHE A 349 6.26 19.06 17.62
N ALA A 350 6.80 19.58 16.53
CA ALA A 350 6.06 20.62 15.83
C ALA A 350 4.69 20.01 15.60
N SER A 351 3.66 20.62 16.17
CA SER A 351 2.27 20.31 15.89
C SER A 351 2.10 20.43 14.37
N THR A 352 2.37 19.36 13.64
CA THR A 352 2.05 19.27 12.23
C THR A 352 0.53 19.41 12.22
N PRO A 353 -0.03 20.46 11.61
CA PRO A 353 -1.47 20.71 11.65
C PRO A 353 -2.31 19.53 11.12
N GLU A 354 -1.69 18.60 10.41
CA GLU A 354 -2.27 17.34 9.92
C GLU A 354 -2.37 16.21 10.96
N LEU A 355 -1.79 16.37 12.16
CA LEU A 355 -2.00 15.45 13.28
C LEU A 355 -3.41 15.57 13.89
N ASP A 356 -4.16 16.62 13.57
CA ASP A 356 -5.44 16.95 14.21
C ASP A 356 -6.62 16.06 13.76
N GLN A 357 -6.41 15.05 12.91
CA GLN A 357 -7.49 14.22 12.37
C GLN A 357 -7.85 12.97 13.21
N GLY A 358 -7.27 12.75 14.40
CA GLY A 358 -7.71 11.64 15.28
C GLY A 358 -7.36 10.23 14.78
N GLY A 359 -6.52 10.15 13.74
CA GLY A 359 -6.21 8.94 12.98
C GLY A 359 -5.05 8.15 13.57
N TRP A 360 -4.93 6.88 13.18
CA TRP A 360 -3.74 6.08 13.52
C TRP A 360 -2.48 6.68 12.85
N PRO A 361 -1.29 6.71 13.49
CA PRO A 361 -0.92 6.14 14.79
C PRO A 361 -1.03 7.10 16.01
N GLU A 362 -1.84 8.16 15.95
CA GLU A 362 -1.91 9.19 17.01
C GLU A 362 -2.17 8.64 18.43
N PRO A 363 -3.10 7.69 18.67
CA PRO A 363 -3.30 7.16 20.03
C PRO A 363 -2.03 6.52 20.60
N LEU A 364 -1.22 5.87 19.76
CA LEU A 364 0.05 5.26 20.16
C LEU A 364 1.08 6.34 20.51
N MET A 365 1.17 7.43 19.73
CA MET A 365 2.03 8.58 20.05
C MET A 365 1.68 9.19 21.41
N ARG A 366 0.39 9.44 21.67
CA ARG A 366 -0.11 9.97 22.95
C ARG A 366 0.23 9.05 24.13
N TYR A 367 0.18 7.73 23.91
CA TYR A 367 0.62 6.75 24.92
C TYR A 367 2.13 6.81 25.18
N LEU A 368 2.95 6.92 24.13
CA LEU A 368 4.40 7.02 24.22
C LEU A 368 4.84 8.32 24.93
N GLN A 369 4.11 9.41 24.74
CA GLN A 369 4.25 10.69 25.46
C GLN A 369 3.76 10.63 26.91
N GLY A 370 2.99 9.60 27.28
CA GLY A 370 2.40 9.44 28.61
C GLY A 370 1.13 10.27 28.84
N GLU A 371 0.52 10.80 27.78
CA GLU A 371 -0.75 11.53 27.85
C GLU A 371 -1.94 10.60 28.13
N ILE A 372 -1.89 9.37 27.61
CA ILE A 372 -2.87 8.33 27.87
C ILE A 372 -2.20 7.10 28.48
N SER A 373 -2.93 6.41 29.35
CA SER A 373 -2.52 5.13 29.92
C SER A 373 -2.70 3.98 28.93
N GLU A 374 -2.06 2.84 29.18
CA GLU A 374 -2.25 1.64 28.38
C GLU A 374 -3.72 1.19 28.34
N ALA A 375 -4.42 1.31 29.47
CA ALA A 375 -5.84 1.02 29.56
C ALA A 375 -6.71 1.93 28.69
N GLN A 376 -6.26 3.15 28.41
CA GLN A 376 -6.89 4.09 27.48
C GLN A 376 -6.49 3.84 26.02
N LEU A 377 -5.27 3.33 25.77
CA LEU A 377 -4.84 2.94 24.43
C LEU A 377 -5.59 1.70 23.91
N VAL A 378 -5.82 0.71 24.77
CA VAL A 378 -6.43 -0.58 24.38
C VAL A 378 -7.73 -0.43 23.59
N PRO A 379 -8.74 0.36 24.01
CA PRO A 379 -9.96 0.57 23.22
C PRO A 379 -9.72 1.15 21.82
N GLU A 380 -8.65 1.94 21.64
CA GLU A 380 -8.32 2.57 20.35
C GLU A 380 -7.73 1.57 19.35
N LEU A 381 -7.17 0.46 19.83
CA LEU A 381 -6.65 -0.64 18.99
C LEU A 381 -7.74 -1.49 18.34
N TYR A 382 -8.98 -1.40 18.83
CA TYR A 382 -10.10 -2.26 18.41
C TYR A 382 -11.27 -1.46 17.80
N ARG A 383 -11.03 -0.25 17.27
CA ARG A 383 -12.07 0.50 16.53
C ARG A 383 -12.44 -0.27 15.26
N ARG A 384 -13.71 -0.68 15.19
CA ARG A 384 -14.33 -1.70 14.31
C ARG A 384 -14.04 -1.63 12.80
N ASP A 385 -12.81 -1.90 12.39
CA ASP A 385 -12.44 -2.27 11.02
C ASP A 385 -11.57 -3.53 11.10
N GLY A 386 -12.20 -4.71 11.24
CA GLY A 386 -11.59 -5.92 11.83
C GLY A 386 -10.27 -6.45 11.24
N GLN A 387 -9.84 -6.01 10.05
CA GLN A 387 -8.50 -6.31 9.51
C GLN A 387 -7.45 -5.27 9.94
N VAL A 388 -7.84 -4.00 9.98
CA VAL A 388 -7.00 -2.89 10.44
C VAL A 388 -6.62 -3.07 11.92
N ASP A 389 -7.46 -3.76 12.69
CA ASP A 389 -7.20 -4.06 14.10
C ASP A 389 -5.94 -4.94 14.32
N ARG A 390 -5.64 -5.90 13.43
CA ARG A 390 -4.46 -6.77 13.58
C ARG A 390 -3.16 -6.04 13.27
N GLU A 391 -3.16 -5.21 12.25
CA GLU A 391 -2.01 -4.39 11.83
C GLU A 391 -1.70 -3.36 12.92
N ARG A 392 -2.70 -2.56 13.33
CA ARG A 392 -2.58 -1.60 14.45
C ARG A 392 -2.13 -2.26 15.75
N LEU A 393 -2.66 -3.44 16.06
CA LEU A 393 -2.24 -4.18 17.26
C LEU A 393 -0.80 -4.67 17.13
N CYS A 394 -0.36 -5.13 15.95
CA CYS A 394 1.03 -5.54 15.72
C CYS A 394 1.98 -4.36 15.94
N GLU A 395 1.68 -3.21 15.33
CA GLU A 395 2.45 -1.98 15.52
C GLU A 395 2.50 -1.58 16.99
N ALA A 396 1.34 -1.45 17.65
CA ALA A 396 1.26 -1.06 19.05
C ALA A 396 2.12 -1.99 19.93
N LEU A 397 1.95 -3.30 19.81
CA LEU A 397 2.71 -4.27 20.60
C LEU A 397 4.22 -4.08 20.40
N VAL A 398 4.67 -3.82 19.18
CA VAL A 398 6.10 -3.66 18.90
C VAL A 398 6.66 -2.37 19.47
N TYR A 399 5.96 -1.25 19.34
CA TYR A 399 6.35 0.02 19.97
C TYR A 399 6.30 -0.04 21.51
N LEU A 400 5.30 -0.69 22.10
CA LEU A 400 5.29 -0.99 23.53
C LEU A 400 6.49 -1.85 23.92
N GLY A 401 6.78 -2.89 23.14
CA GLY A 401 7.93 -3.77 23.34
C GLY A 401 9.26 -3.01 23.33
N MET A 402 9.46 -2.11 22.37
CA MET A 402 10.64 -1.26 22.27
C MET A 402 10.76 -0.30 23.46
N ARG A 403 9.66 0.34 23.88
CA ARG A 403 9.64 1.21 25.09
C ARG A 403 10.00 0.45 26.36
N GLU A 404 9.45 -0.74 26.54
CA GLU A 404 9.79 -1.60 27.68
C GLU A 404 11.26 -2.02 27.66
N ALA A 405 11.81 -2.34 26.49
CA ALA A 405 13.24 -2.68 26.36
C ALA A 405 14.14 -1.47 26.70
N ALA A 406 13.82 -0.30 26.16
CA ALA A 406 14.55 0.94 26.42
C ALA A 406 14.59 1.34 27.90
N THR A 407 13.61 0.89 28.69
CA THR A 407 13.53 1.13 30.14
C THR A 407 14.06 -0.03 30.99
N GLY A 408 14.72 -1.02 30.37
CA GLY A 408 15.29 -2.20 31.04
C GLY A 408 14.26 -3.25 31.48
N ARG A 409 12.97 -3.10 31.09
CA ARG A 409 11.88 -4.02 31.43
C ARG A 409 11.78 -5.16 30.41
N HIS A 410 12.88 -5.87 30.20
CA HIS A 410 13.01 -6.90 29.16
C HIS A 410 11.93 -8.00 29.23
N VAL A 411 11.52 -8.44 30.42
CA VAL A 411 10.46 -9.46 30.56
C VAL A 411 9.12 -8.99 29.97
N HIS A 412 8.78 -7.71 30.14
CA HIS A 412 7.56 -7.13 29.57
C HIS A 412 7.72 -6.94 28.06
N SER A 413 8.86 -6.41 27.63
CA SER A 413 9.22 -6.26 26.22
C SER A 413 9.04 -7.56 25.42
N ARG A 414 9.59 -8.68 25.92
CA ARG A 414 9.44 -10.01 25.30
C ARG A 414 7.98 -10.46 25.14
N ARG A 415 7.13 -10.15 26.12
CA ARG A 415 5.71 -10.54 26.07
C ARG A 415 5.03 -9.83 24.92
N TYR A 416 5.33 -8.55 24.73
CA TYR A 416 4.81 -7.78 23.62
C TYR A 416 5.31 -8.28 22.27
N PHE A 417 6.62 -8.52 22.11
CA PHE A 417 7.15 -9.05 20.84
C PHE A 417 6.58 -10.44 20.51
N ARG A 418 6.44 -11.34 21.49
CA ARG A 418 5.78 -12.65 21.27
C ARG A 418 4.32 -12.50 20.86
N ALA A 419 3.62 -11.52 21.42
CA ALA A 419 2.24 -11.24 21.02
C ALA A 419 2.17 -10.73 19.58
N ALA A 420 3.08 -9.81 19.20
CA ALA A 420 3.16 -9.29 17.83
C ALA A 420 3.46 -10.39 16.80
N VAL A 421 4.43 -11.26 17.06
CA VAL A 421 4.75 -12.38 16.14
C VAL A 421 3.55 -13.32 15.94
N ARG A 422 2.74 -13.57 16.98
CA ARG A 422 1.54 -14.41 16.88
C ARG A 422 0.44 -13.80 16.00
N LEU A 423 0.51 -12.51 15.70
CA LEU A 423 -0.42 -11.87 14.79
C LEU A 423 -0.10 -12.14 13.32
N SER A 424 1.06 -12.72 12.98
CA SER A 424 1.40 -13.14 11.61
C SER A 424 1.13 -12.04 10.55
N VAL A 425 1.58 -10.83 10.83
CA VAL A 425 1.47 -9.67 9.94
C VAL A 425 2.82 -9.49 9.24
N TYR A 426 3.14 -10.39 8.30
CA TYR A 426 4.49 -10.57 7.74
C TYR A 426 5.01 -9.37 6.94
N ASP A 427 4.10 -8.57 6.39
CA ASP A 427 4.45 -7.46 5.49
C ASP A 427 4.80 -6.17 6.25
N PHE A 428 4.67 -6.18 7.58
CA PHE A 428 4.95 -5.03 8.44
C PHE A 428 6.33 -5.15 9.06
N MET A 429 7.10 -4.06 9.01
CA MET A 429 8.46 -4.01 9.56
C MET A 429 8.49 -4.34 11.06
N GLU A 430 7.41 -4.02 11.79
CA GLU A 430 7.25 -4.32 13.20
C GLU A 430 7.29 -5.83 13.48
N HIS A 431 6.73 -6.66 12.59
CA HIS A 431 6.82 -8.10 12.71
C HIS A 431 8.27 -8.57 12.67
N THR A 432 9.05 -8.05 11.72
CA THR A 432 10.48 -8.31 11.62
C THR A 432 11.21 -7.83 12.87
N VAL A 433 10.95 -6.61 13.36
CA VAL A 433 11.54 -6.12 14.62
C VAL A 433 11.27 -7.09 15.76
N ALA A 434 10.04 -7.58 15.90
CA ALA A 434 9.68 -8.52 16.96
C ALA A 434 10.46 -9.85 16.84
N LEU A 435 10.61 -10.39 15.62
CA LEU A 435 11.40 -11.60 15.37
C LEU A 435 12.89 -11.38 15.71
N LEU A 436 13.47 -10.28 15.24
CA LEU A 436 14.85 -9.92 15.53
C LEU A 436 15.06 -9.74 17.05
N ALA A 437 14.13 -9.08 17.74
CA ALA A 437 14.18 -8.88 19.18
C ALA A 437 14.23 -10.19 19.96
N LEU A 438 13.36 -11.14 19.59
CA LEU A 438 13.25 -12.44 20.25
C LEU A 438 14.44 -13.36 19.99
N SER A 439 15.28 -13.04 19.01
CA SER A 439 16.44 -13.85 18.64
C SER A 439 17.74 -13.53 19.36
N ARG A 440 17.77 -12.40 20.05
CA ARG A 440 18.95 -11.89 20.76
C ARG A 440 19.08 -12.41 22.19
N GLU A 441 18.26 -13.41 22.51
CA GLU A 441 18.21 -14.11 23.80
C GLU A 441 18.46 -15.60 23.59
#